data_AF-A0A8S1TAJ7-F1
#
_entry.id   AF-A0A8S1TAJ7-F1
#
_cell.length_a   1.000
_cell.length_b   1.000
_cell.length_c   1.000
_cell.angle_alpha   90.00
_cell.angle_beta   90.00
_cell.angle_gamma   90.00
#
_symmetry.space_group_name_H-M   'P 1'
#
loop_
_entity.id
_entity.type
_entity.pdbx_description
1 polymer ?
#
loop_
_entity_poly.entity_id
_entity_poly.type
_entity_poly.pdbx_seq_one_letter_code
_entity_poly.pdbx_strand_id
1 'polypeptide(L)'
;MQNKKNDLAFQKQHSLPNFNPKQFQQEEIDLENLIIQAKKANNTLFIKEYPLNQAKANYYIVRIKLKGKDEQKFFETSPELLFILRRGLTILNLNNSYTILRKGLPKFYDLGYFWKDKEQQQQNQFLYVNQLRNAYQSLKLSIPVTIVQQQQENGENFQISFSSILQTWVISSKNVSIFCKNNDEYLINCPNKDIDCPERLPWQIAEIWFSDMSEKNVEQLQKDLTDFTLVGEFVHNPYFVHIIEYQQPALKFFALINNHQRNFCCHTLQAEHLANKHNLQFVKTKYMQANTKIILDNHLQRIYENIKQSPLSVSGEGVVLYLFNEFECLSISKIKTIEYEQHKLFRQKLTTLIKQYQETLLSYADAYQQEANDLNQYEDRDITRTIEINTHILMSLQYYLIKVKQKDLYYQEQLYKLCSKYYMQFYNQIVELTTKQNVKNYEQDNIFKYFDQKYQYPLALKKQEMQQKQEIKIDDFE
;
A
#
# COMPACT_ATOMS: atom_id res chain seq x y z
N MET A 1 18.94 19.12 20.06
CA MET A 1 18.31 20.46 20.07
C MET A 1 18.59 21.30 18.82
N GLN A 2 19.71 21.09 18.09
CA GLN A 2 19.98 21.79 16.81
C GLN A 2 18.93 21.51 15.71
N ASN A 3 18.50 20.25 15.52
CA ASN A 3 17.53 19.91 14.46
C ASN A 3 16.15 20.57 14.66
N LYS A 4 15.66 20.68 15.91
CA LYS A 4 14.40 21.36 16.21
C LYS A 4 14.44 22.88 15.94
N LYS A 5 15.61 23.52 16.02
CA LYS A 5 15.76 24.96 15.72
C LYS A 5 15.71 25.22 14.21
N ASN A 6 16.23 24.31 13.38
CA ASN A 6 16.16 24.43 11.92
C ASN A 6 14.74 24.19 11.39
N ASP A 7 14.00 23.23 11.96
CA ASP A 7 12.60 22.99 11.58
C ASP A 7 11.68 24.17 11.94
N LEU A 8 11.89 24.81 13.11
CA LEU A 8 11.13 26.00 13.50
C LEU A 8 11.50 27.26 12.70
N ALA A 9 12.76 27.39 12.27
CA ALA A 9 13.20 28.50 11.42
C ALA A 9 12.61 28.37 10.01
N PHE A 10 12.54 27.15 9.47
CA PHE A 10 11.88 26.84 8.21
C PHE A 10 10.37 27.15 8.27
N GLN A 11 9.68 26.71 9.33
CA GLN A 11 8.26 27.03 9.54
C GLN A 11 7.97 28.54 9.69
N LYS A 12 8.89 29.31 10.28
CA LYS A 12 8.74 30.77 10.43
C LYS A 12 9.07 31.57 9.16
N GLN A 13 9.99 31.09 8.32
CA GLN A 13 10.28 31.71 7.01
C GLN A 13 9.24 31.35 5.93
N HIS A 14 8.45 30.31 6.16
CA HIS A 14 7.35 29.88 5.31
C HIS A 14 6.01 30.00 6.03
N SER A 15 5.70 31.18 6.57
CA SER A 15 4.29 31.55 6.75
C SER A 15 3.63 31.35 5.38
N LEU A 16 2.67 30.43 5.31
CA LEU A 16 1.89 30.18 4.09
C LEU A 16 1.53 31.54 3.49
N PRO A 17 1.92 31.87 2.24
CA PRO A 17 1.40 33.08 1.61
C PRO A 17 -0.12 33.02 1.78
N ASN A 18 -0.73 34.13 2.24
CA ASN A 18 -2.17 34.22 2.50
C ASN A 18 -2.92 33.49 1.39
N PHE A 19 -3.37 32.27 1.70
CA PHE A 19 -3.81 31.32 0.70
C PHE A 19 -5.12 31.85 0.16
N ASN A 20 -5.09 32.36 -1.06
CA ASN A 20 -6.28 32.75 -1.79
C ASN A 20 -6.63 31.61 -2.75
N PRO A 21 -7.53 30.68 -2.37
CA PRO A 21 -7.92 29.55 -3.22
C PRO A 21 -8.52 29.99 -4.56
N LYS A 22 -8.88 31.27 -4.73
CA LYS A 22 -9.44 31.82 -5.96
C LYS A 22 -8.39 32.19 -7.03
N GLN A 23 -7.09 32.16 -6.74
CA GLN A 23 -6.06 32.67 -7.67
C GLN A 23 -5.56 31.68 -8.73
N PHE A 24 -6.01 30.42 -8.70
CA PHE A 24 -5.63 29.43 -9.70
C PHE A 24 -6.88 28.75 -10.24
N GLN A 25 -7.30 29.14 -11.45
CA GLN A 25 -8.29 28.39 -12.23
C GLN A 25 -7.64 27.08 -12.66
N GLN A 26 -7.67 26.10 -11.76
CA GLN A 26 -7.23 24.74 -12.04
C GLN A 26 -8.32 24.04 -12.85
N GLU A 27 -7.92 23.25 -13.84
CA GLU A 27 -8.86 22.52 -14.69
C GLU A 27 -9.71 21.57 -13.84
N GLU A 28 -11.02 21.82 -13.83
CA GLU A 28 -12.01 20.91 -13.27
C GLU A 28 -12.07 19.62 -14.10
N ILE A 29 -12.48 18.55 -13.44
CA ILE A 29 -12.66 17.25 -14.10
C ILE A 29 -14.03 17.23 -14.78
N ASP A 30 -14.03 17.17 -16.11
CA ASP A 30 -15.22 16.85 -16.90
C ASP A 30 -15.56 15.35 -16.75
N LEU A 31 -16.33 15.05 -15.71
CA LEU A 31 -16.66 13.69 -15.31
C LEU A 31 -17.65 13.02 -16.28
N GLU A 32 -18.55 13.78 -16.90
CA GLU A 32 -19.49 13.24 -17.89
C GLU A 32 -18.75 12.76 -19.13
N ASN A 33 -17.86 13.59 -19.67
CA ASN A 33 -17.03 13.21 -20.80
C ASN A 33 -16.10 12.05 -20.45
N LEU A 34 -15.53 12.01 -19.23
CA LEU A 34 -14.78 10.85 -18.77
C LEU A 34 -15.62 9.57 -18.83
N ILE A 35 -16.83 9.59 -18.25
CA ILE A 35 -17.69 8.41 -18.23
C ILE A 35 -18.06 7.99 -19.65
N ILE A 36 -18.31 8.95 -20.56
CA ILE A 36 -18.56 8.69 -21.97
C ILE A 36 -17.33 8.06 -22.64
N GLN A 37 -16.14 8.61 -22.45
CA GLN A 37 -14.89 8.07 -22.98
C GLN A 37 -14.60 6.67 -22.43
N ALA A 38 -14.81 6.47 -21.13
CA ALA A 38 -14.61 5.19 -20.48
C ALA A 38 -15.61 4.13 -20.98
N LYS A 39 -16.87 4.52 -21.23
CA LYS A 39 -17.89 3.68 -21.88
C LYS A 39 -17.52 3.37 -23.33
N LYS A 40 -16.93 4.31 -24.08
CA LYS A 40 -16.42 4.09 -25.45
C LYS A 40 -15.23 3.13 -25.46
N ALA A 41 -14.35 3.21 -24.47
CA ALA A 41 -13.23 2.30 -24.25
C ALA A 41 -13.66 0.94 -23.65
N ASN A 42 -14.86 0.44 -23.97
CA ASN A 42 -15.51 -0.72 -23.33
C ASN A 42 -14.64 -2.00 -23.35
N ASN A 43 -13.70 -2.12 -24.28
CA ASN A 43 -12.78 -3.26 -24.33
C ASN A 43 -11.72 -3.22 -23.22
N THR A 44 -11.47 -2.05 -22.63
CA THR A 44 -10.35 -1.79 -21.70
C THR A 44 -10.82 -1.40 -20.30
N LEU A 45 -12.02 -0.85 -20.14
CA LEU A 45 -12.57 -0.47 -18.84
C LEU A 45 -13.84 -1.26 -18.50
N PHE A 46 -13.98 -1.66 -17.25
CA PHE A 46 -15.17 -2.24 -16.65
C PHE A 46 -15.85 -1.18 -15.79
N ILE A 47 -17.05 -0.79 -16.17
CA ILE A 47 -17.89 0.16 -15.43
C ILE A 47 -19.07 -0.61 -14.89
N LYS A 48 -19.30 -0.56 -13.58
CA LYS A 48 -20.47 -1.17 -12.96
C LYS A 48 -21.11 -0.20 -11.98
N GLU A 49 -22.42 -0.08 -12.09
CA GLU A 49 -23.27 0.70 -11.21
C GLU A 49 -23.89 -0.22 -10.17
N TYR A 50 -23.91 0.22 -8.92
CA TYR A 50 -24.48 -0.50 -7.79
C TYR A 50 -25.52 0.40 -7.14
N PRO A 51 -26.77 -0.06 -6.94
CA PRO A 51 -27.76 0.73 -6.22
C PRO A 51 -27.29 0.98 -4.79
N LEU A 52 -27.43 2.21 -4.31
CA LEU A 52 -27.18 2.55 -2.92
C LEU A 52 -28.46 2.26 -2.12
N ASN A 53 -28.54 1.04 -1.55
CA ASN A 53 -29.73 0.49 -0.89
C ASN A 53 -30.33 1.36 0.25
N GLN A 54 -29.61 2.37 0.74
CA GLN A 54 -30.04 3.24 1.83
C GLN A 54 -30.88 4.45 1.40
N ALA A 55 -31.08 4.68 0.10
CA ALA A 55 -31.68 5.93 -0.38
C ALA A 55 -32.99 5.70 -1.15
N LYS A 56 -34.00 6.56 -0.89
CA LYS A 56 -35.32 6.53 -1.54
C LYS A 56 -35.31 6.95 -3.02
N ALA A 57 -34.17 7.42 -3.56
CA ALA A 57 -34.02 7.83 -4.95
C ALA A 57 -33.05 6.93 -5.72
N ASN A 58 -32.97 7.12 -7.04
CA ASN A 58 -32.09 6.40 -7.96
C ASN A 58 -30.61 6.81 -7.79
N TYR A 59 -30.00 6.47 -6.66
CA TYR A 59 -28.58 6.68 -6.39
C TYR A 59 -27.77 5.43 -6.77
N TYR A 60 -26.76 5.61 -7.61
CA TYR A 60 -25.86 4.54 -7.99
C TYR A 60 -24.41 4.89 -7.67
N ILE A 61 -23.69 3.92 -7.12
CA ILE A 61 -22.23 4.01 -7.03
C ILE A 61 -21.62 3.45 -8.30
N VAL A 62 -20.89 4.28 -9.03
CA VAL A 62 -20.17 3.88 -10.23
C VAL A 62 -18.76 3.46 -9.85
N ARG A 63 -18.43 2.20 -10.13
CA ARG A 63 -17.07 1.65 -9.99
C ARG A 63 -16.46 1.47 -11.36
N ILE A 64 -15.28 2.05 -11.57
CA ILE A 64 -14.48 1.91 -12.79
C ILE A 64 -13.25 1.04 -12.46
N LYS A 65 -13.01 0.01 -13.26
CA LYS A 65 -11.85 -0.87 -13.16
C LYS A 65 -11.21 -1.07 -14.52
N LEU A 66 -9.90 -1.21 -14.58
CA LEU A 66 -9.21 -1.61 -15.79
C LEU A 66 -9.42 -3.11 -16.06
N LYS A 67 -9.68 -3.48 -17.33
CA LYS A 67 -9.69 -4.86 -17.83
C LYS A 67 -8.27 -5.24 -18.23
N GLY A 68 -7.79 -6.39 -17.76
CA GLY A 68 -6.46 -6.92 -18.10
C GLY A 68 -5.39 -6.66 -17.03
N LYS A 69 -4.18 -7.18 -17.28
CA LYS A 69 -3.09 -7.21 -16.30
C LYS A 69 -2.10 -6.04 -16.41
N ASP A 70 -2.09 -5.32 -17.53
CA ASP A 70 -1.06 -4.32 -17.83
C ASP A 70 -1.55 -2.87 -17.67
N GLU A 71 -1.73 -2.48 -16.40
CA GLU A 71 -2.13 -1.12 -16.00
C GLU A 71 -1.15 -0.05 -16.49
N GLN A 72 0.15 -0.38 -16.57
CA GLN A 72 1.17 0.57 -16.98
C GLN A 72 1.05 0.91 -18.47
N LYS A 73 1.00 -0.12 -19.33
CA LYS A 73 0.85 0.08 -20.78
C LYS A 73 -0.41 0.86 -21.14
N PHE A 74 -1.48 0.68 -20.39
CA PHE A 74 -2.70 1.46 -20.58
C PHE A 74 -2.48 2.96 -20.34
N PHE A 75 -1.85 3.33 -19.22
CA PHE A 75 -1.56 4.74 -18.93
C PHE A 75 -0.47 5.32 -19.82
N GLU A 76 0.41 4.49 -20.39
CA GLU A 76 1.33 4.90 -21.45
C GLU A 76 0.61 5.37 -22.71
N THR A 77 -0.45 4.67 -23.11
CA THR A 77 -1.24 5.04 -24.29
C THR A 77 -2.27 6.14 -24.02
N SER A 78 -2.63 6.36 -22.77
CA SER A 78 -3.65 7.33 -22.35
C SER A 78 -3.24 8.09 -21.07
N PRO A 79 -2.18 8.93 -21.11
CA PRO A 79 -1.66 9.61 -19.92
C PRO A 79 -2.68 10.53 -19.24
N GLU A 80 -3.61 11.12 -20.00
CA GLU A 80 -4.69 11.96 -19.50
C GLU A 80 -5.60 11.21 -18.53
N LEU A 81 -5.82 9.90 -18.76
CA LEU A 81 -6.65 9.07 -17.88
C LEU A 81 -5.96 8.77 -16.55
N LEU A 82 -4.63 8.91 -16.42
CA LEU A 82 -3.93 8.75 -15.14
C LEU A 82 -4.35 9.81 -14.10
N PHE A 83 -4.71 11.01 -14.58
CA PHE A 83 -5.17 12.12 -13.74
C PHE A 83 -6.59 11.91 -13.19
N ILE A 84 -7.35 11.05 -13.86
CA ILE A 84 -8.77 10.89 -13.63
C ILE A 84 -9.07 9.52 -13.01
N LEU A 85 -8.55 8.43 -13.60
CA LEU A 85 -8.62 7.07 -13.08
C LEU A 85 -7.61 6.88 -11.95
N ARG A 86 -7.98 7.38 -10.77
CA ARG A 86 -7.21 7.23 -9.54
C ARG A 86 -7.44 5.87 -8.90
N ARG A 87 -6.47 5.44 -8.09
CA ARG A 87 -6.61 4.23 -7.27
C ARG A 87 -7.50 4.55 -6.07
N GLY A 88 -8.71 4.01 -6.06
CA GLY A 88 -9.73 4.35 -5.06
C GLY A 88 -10.64 5.50 -5.49
N LEU A 89 -11.16 5.43 -6.72
CA LEU A 89 -12.18 6.35 -7.20
C LEU A 89 -13.58 5.82 -6.82
N THR A 90 -14.42 6.67 -6.22
CA THR A 90 -15.84 6.38 -5.99
C THR A 90 -16.66 7.54 -6.54
N ILE A 91 -17.55 7.23 -7.49
CA ILE A 91 -18.41 8.21 -8.16
C ILE A 91 -19.86 7.91 -7.78
N LEU A 92 -20.60 8.96 -7.45
CA LEU A 92 -22.06 8.93 -7.34
C LEU A 92 -22.66 9.28 -8.70
N ASN A 93 -23.61 8.49 -9.17
CA ASN A 93 -24.54 8.85 -10.22
C ASN A 93 -25.90 9.16 -9.57
N LEU A 94 -26.30 10.43 -9.66
CA LEU A 94 -27.58 10.95 -9.21
C LEU A 94 -28.35 11.47 -10.42
N ASN A 95 -29.33 10.70 -10.89
CA ASN A 95 -30.16 11.07 -12.04
C ASN A 95 -29.33 11.47 -13.29
N ASN A 96 -28.28 10.71 -13.61
CA ASN A 96 -27.30 10.96 -14.67
C ASN A 96 -26.34 12.14 -14.44
N SER A 97 -26.41 12.82 -13.30
CA SER A 97 -25.36 13.72 -12.85
C SER A 97 -24.31 12.94 -12.06
N TYR A 98 -23.04 13.11 -12.40
CA TYR A 98 -21.94 12.39 -11.77
C TYR A 98 -21.19 13.30 -10.79
N THR A 99 -20.83 12.78 -9.62
CA THR A 99 -20.01 13.50 -8.63
C THR A 99 -18.99 12.57 -8.01
N ILE A 100 -17.75 13.04 -7.85
CA ILE A 100 -16.71 12.27 -7.15
C ILE A 100 -16.94 12.38 -5.64
N LEU A 101 -17.28 11.26 -5.01
CA LEU A 101 -17.39 11.19 -3.56
C LEU A 101 -16.04 10.96 -2.89
N ARG A 102 -15.15 10.24 -3.57
CA ARG A 102 -13.83 9.87 -3.05
C ARG A 102 -12.83 9.76 -4.20
N LYS A 103 -11.64 10.30 -3.97
CA LYS A 103 -10.53 10.26 -4.91
C LYS A 103 -9.21 9.94 -4.20
N GLY A 104 -8.57 8.83 -4.58
CA GLY A 104 -7.22 8.49 -4.12
C GLY A 104 -6.09 9.07 -4.98
N LEU A 105 -4.85 8.71 -4.64
CA LEU A 105 -3.66 9.09 -5.41
C LEU A 105 -3.60 8.36 -6.77
N PRO A 106 -2.89 8.92 -7.77
CA PRO A 106 -2.54 8.17 -8.97
C PRO A 106 -1.74 6.91 -8.66
N LYS A 107 -1.63 6.03 -9.66
CA LYS A 107 -0.52 5.09 -9.71
C LYS A 107 0.80 5.87 -9.79
N PHE A 108 1.70 5.63 -8.84
CA PHE A 108 3.08 6.09 -8.89
C PHE A 108 4.06 4.92 -8.79
N TYR A 109 5.29 5.18 -9.23
CA TYR A 109 6.31 4.17 -9.53
C TYR A 109 7.58 4.40 -8.72
N ASP A 110 8.42 3.39 -8.67
CA ASP A 110 9.71 3.46 -7.97
C ASP A 110 10.64 4.46 -8.69
N LEU A 111 11.41 5.25 -7.93
CA LEU A 111 12.39 6.17 -8.49
C LEU A 111 13.62 5.42 -9.02
N GLY A 112 13.91 4.22 -8.52
CA GLY A 112 15.11 3.45 -8.90
C GLY A 112 15.22 3.13 -10.39
N TYR A 113 14.10 3.11 -11.13
CA TYR A 113 14.11 2.99 -12.58
C TYR A 113 14.84 4.14 -13.28
N PHE A 114 14.92 5.32 -12.64
CA PHE A 114 15.64 6.47 -13.15
C PHE A 114 17.15 6.26 -13.19
N TRP A 115 17.71 5.48 -12.27
CA TRP A 115 19.15 5.28 -12.13
C TRP A 115 19.69 4.01 -12.80
N LYS A 116 18.82 3.23 -13.47
CA LYS A 116 19.25 2.07 -14.29
C LYS A 116 19.96 2.53 -15.57
N ASP A 117 20.69 1.63 -16.24
CA ASP A 117 21.49 1.95 -17.44
C ASP A 117 20.71 2.68 -18.55
N LYS A 118 21.42 3.51 -19.32
CA LYS A 118 20.85 4.38 -20.38
C LYS A 118 19.98 3.64 -21.40
N GLU A 119 20.29 2.39 -21.74
CA GLU A 119 19.47 1.56 -22.63
C GLU A 119 18.10 1.21 -22.00
N GLN A 120 18.06 0.94 -20.69
CA GLN A 120 16.81 0.70 -19.95
C GLN A 120 16.03 2.00 -19.68
N GLN A 121 16.72 3.14 -19.57
CA GLN A 121 16.07 4.45 -19.48
C GLN A 121 15.34 4.82 -20.78
N GLN A 122 15.93 4.52 -21.94
CA GLN A 122 15.30 4.78 -23.25
C GLN A 122 14.02 3.93 -23.45
N GLN A 123 14.02 2.68 -22.98
CA GLN A 123 12.82 1.84 -22.99
C GLN A 123 11.73 2.33 -22.02
N ASN A 124 12.10 3.09 -20.98
CA ASN A 124 11.18 3.60 -19.95
C ASN A 124 10.95 5.12 -20.05
N GLN A 125 10.93 5.69 -21.26
CA GLN A 125 10.66 7.12 -21.49
C GLN A 125 9.40 7.61 -20.77
N PHE A 126 8.35 6.79 -20.68
CA PHE A 126 7.12 7.13 -19.96
C PHE A 126 7.35 7.40 -18.48
N LEU A 127 8.12 6.54 -17.79
CA LEU A 127 8.42 6.72 -16.37
C LEU A 127 9.24 7.99 -16.14
N TYR A 128 10.25 8.23 -16.98
CA TYR A 128 11.06 9.44 -16.96
C TYR A 128 10.21 10.71 -17.19
N VAL A 129 9.34 10.69 -18.20
CA VAL A 129 8.45 11.81 -18.55
C VAL A 129 7.49 12.12 -17.40
N ASN A 130 6.95 11.10 -16.72
CA ASN A 130 5.95 11.32 -15.68
C ASN A 130 6.54 11.61 -14.29
N GLN A 131 7.76 11.15 -13.98
CA GLN A 131 8.33 11.32 -12.64
C GLN A 131 9.08 12.64 -12.44
N LEU A 132 9.78 13.18 -13.45
CA LEU A 132 10.66 14.34 -13.24
C LEU A 132 10.52 15.47 -14.27
N ARG A 133 9.84 15.26 -15.41
CA ARG A 133 9.73 16.28 -16.47
C ARG A 133 9.19 17.61 -15.93
N ASN A 134 8.09 17.56 -15.18
CA ASN A 134 7.41 18.76 -14.69
C ASN A 134 8.28 19.49 -13.65
N ALA A 135 9.03 18.75 -12.81
CA ALA A 135 10.00 19.33 -11.88
C ALA A 135 11.14 20.05 -12.64
N TYR A 136 11.69 19.45 -13.68
CA TYR A 136 12.73 20.09 -14.49
C TYR A 136 12.21 21.30 -15.28
N GLN A 137 10.96 21.25 -15.76
CA GLN A 137 10.32 22.39 -16.41
C GLN A 137 10.13 23.55 -15.43
N SER A 138 9.66 23.28 -14.21
CA SER A 138 9.54 24.29 -13.15
C SER A 138 10.88 24.98 -12.90
N LEU A 139 11.96 24.21 -12.75
CA LEU A 139 13.30 24.76 -12.51
C LEU A 139 13.87 25.55 -13.69
N LYS A 140 13.54 25.17 -14.94
CA LYS A 140 13.91 25.97 -16.13
C LYS A 140 13.24 27.33 -16.15
N LEU A 141 12.06 27.44 -15.55
CA LEU A 141 11.32 28.70 -15.38
C LEU A 141 11.73 29.44 -14.10
N SER A 142 12.82 29.01 -13.45
CA SER A 142 13.31 29.57 -12.18
C SER A 142 12.30 29.46 -11.02
N ILE A 143 11.34 28.54 -11.10
CA ILE A 143 10.39 28.24 -10.03
C ILE A 143 10.97 27.08 -9.20
N PRO A 144 11.30 27.31 -7.90
CA PRO A 144 11.87 26.29 -7.04
C PRO A 144 10.97 25.06 -6.88
N VAL A 145 11.60 23.91 -6.68
CA VAL A 145 10.93 22.65 -6.39
C VAL A 145 11.18 22.26 -4.93
N THR A 146 10.11 22.00 -4.20
CA THR A 146 10.13 21.43 -2.86
C THR A 146 10.03 19.92 -2.95
N ILE A 147 11.01 19.22 -2.38
CA ILE A 147 11.04 17.78 -2.24
C ILE A 147 10.47 17.45 -0.85
N VAL A 148 9.35 16.74 -0.82
CA VAL A 148 8.75 16.23 0.41
C VAL A 148 9.03 14.74 0.49
N GLN A 149 9.76 14.33 1.52
CA GLN A 149 10.04 12.93 1.83
C GLN A 149 9.16 12.47 2.98
N GLN A 150 8.25 11.53 2.72
CA GLN A 150 7.39 10.91 3.71
C GLN A 150 7.81 9.45 3.96
N GLN A 151 7.75 9.00 5.21
CA GLN A 151 7.92 7.59 5.53
C GLN A 151 6.82 6.75 4.83
N GLN A 152 7.21 5.68 4.14
CA GLN A 152 6.26 4.75 3.55
C GLN A 152 5.85 3.71 4.61
N GLU A 153 4.66 3.90 5.18
CA GLU A 153 4.05 2.92 6.07
C GLU A 153 3.67 1.65 5.29
N ASN A 154 3.76 0.50 5.96
CA ASN A 154 3.54 -0.81 5.36
C ASN A 154 2.23 -1.43 5.90
N GLY A 155 1.11 -0.98 5.35
CA GLY A 155 -0.21 -1.43 5.76
C GLY A 155 -1.15 -1.63 4.58
N GLU A 156 -2.43 -1.35 4.81
CA GLU A 156 -3.46 -1.33 3.79
C GLU A 156 -3.90 0.10 3.49
N ASN A 157 -3.89 0.49 2.22
CA ASN A 157 -4.34 1.82 1.84
C ASN A 157 -5.82 2.04 2.20
N PHE A 158 -6.09 3.15 2.88
CA PHE A 158 -7.44 3.61 3.18
C PHE A 158 -7.66 5.06 2.77
N GLN A 159 -8.93 5.40 2.57
CA GLN A 159 -9.36 6.70 2.10
C GLN A 159 -10.68 7.06 2.78
N ILE A 160 -10.78 8.30 3.26
CA ILE A 160 -11.95 8.82 3.97
C ILE A 160 -12.33 10.18 3.41
N SER A 161 -13.60 10.37 3.12
CA SER A 161 -14.18 11.66 2.74
C SER A 161 -15.57 11.81 3.36
N PHE A 162 -16.10 13.03 3.35
CA PHE A 162 -17.47 13.30 3.76
C PHE A 162 -18.30 13.75 2.56
N SER A 163 -19.45 13.10 2.35
CA SER A 163 -20.40 13.50 1.31
C SER A 163 -21.48 14.38 1.91
N SER A 164 -21.49 15.67 1.58
CA SER A 164 -22.57 16.59 1.94
C SER A 164 -23.89 16.26 1.23
N ILE A 165 -23.84 15.66 0.04
CA ILE A 165 -25.03 15.24 -0.71
C ILE A 165 -25.76 14.11 0.02
N LEU A 166 -24.99 13.12 0.49
CA LEU A 166 -25.53 11.94 1.17
C LEU A 166 -25.60 12.10 2.70
N GLN A 167 -25.00 13.17 3.23
CA GLN A 167 -24.81 13.41 4.67
C GLN A 167 -24.19 12.19 5.37
N THR A 168 -23.13 11.63 4.77
CA THR A 168 -22.51 10.37 5.23
C THR A 168 -21.00 10.37 5.03
N TRP A 169 -20.29 9.63 5.87
CA TRP A 169 -18.88 9.32 5.64
C TRP A 169 -18.73 8.29 4.54
N VAL A 170 -17.73 8.49 3.69
CA VAL A 170 -17.30 7.50 2.70
C VAL A 170 -15.97 6.93 3.18
N ILE A 171 -16.03 5.77 3.84
CA ILE A 171 -14.88 5.10 4.42
C ILE A 171 -14.51 3.93 3.51
N SER A 172 -13.23 3.75 3.23
CA SER A 172 -12.86 2.82 2.17
C SER A 172 -11.44 2.29 2.27
N SER A 173 -11.26 1.08 1.76
CA SER A 173 -9.98 0.57 1.32
C SER A 173 -9.71 1.02 -0.12
N LYS A 174 -8.59 0.60 -0.71
CA LYS A 174 -8.25 0.89 -2.10
C LYS A 174 -9.39 0.68 -3.11
N ASN A 175 -10.21 -0.37 -2.97
CA ASN A 175 -11.18 -0.76 -4.02
C ASN A 175 -12.64 -0.87 -3.55
N VAL A 176 -12.87 -0.82 -2.24
CA VAL A 176 -14.20 -1.05 -1.64
C VAL A 176 -14.49 0.12 -0.71
N SER A 177 -15.69 0.66 -0.81
CA SER A 177 -16.18 1.75 0.05
C SER A 177 -17.45 1.30 0.77
N ILE A 178 -17.60 1.77 2.00
CA ILE A 178 -18.82 1.72 2.79
C ILE A 178 -19.29 3.14 3.07
N PHE A 179 -20.56 3.28 3.43
CA PHE A 179 -21.23 4.55 3.71
C PHE A 179 -21.84 4.47 5.10
N CYS A 180 -21.43 5.36 6.00
CA CYS A 180 -21.87 5.34 7.39
C CYS A 180 -22.00 6.77 7.92
N LYS A 181 -23.13 7.10 8.57
CA LYS A 181 -23.31 8.43 9.17
C LYS A 181 -22.55 8.57 10.48
N ASN A 182 -22.59 7.53 11.30
CA ASN A 182 -22.07 7.53 12.66
C ASN A 182 -21.70 6.10 13.11
N ASN A 183 -21.25 6.00 14.37
CA ASN A 183 -20.86 4.74 14.98
C ASN A 183 -22.04 3.75 15.15
N ASP A 184 -23.26 4.25 15.40
CA ASP A 184 -24.43 3.39 15.58
C ASP A 184 -24.81 2.68 14.28
N GLU A 185 -24.76 3.39 13.15
CA GLU A 185 -25.00 2.82 11.83
C GLU A 185 -23.91 1.82 11.42
N TYR A 186 -22.67 2.03 11.89
CA TYR A 186 -21.58 1.05 11.77
C TYR A 186 -21.93 -0.27 12.45
N LEU A 187 -22.42 -0.23 13.70
CA LEU A 187 -22.76 -1.44 14.47
C LEU A 187 -23.91 -2.25 13.86
N ILE A 188 -24.89 -1.58 13.24
CA ILE A 188 -26.07 -2.22 12.66
C ILE A 188 -25.78 -2.84 11.28
N ASN A 189 -25.00 -2.16 10.45
CA ASN A 189 -24.81 -2.53 9.04
C ASN A 189 -23.57 -3.36 8.76
N CYS A 190 -22.67 -3.55 9.72
CA CYS A 190 -21.55 -4.46 9.54
C CYS A 190 -22.11 -5.87 9.29
N PRO A 191 -22.06 -6.41 8.05
CA PRO A 191 -22.47 -7.78 7.83
C PRO A 191 -21.59 -8.67 8.69
N ASN A 192 -22.13 -9.82 9.08
CA ASN A 192 -21.46 -10.83 9.90
C ASN A 192 -19.95 -10.90 9.59
N LYS A 193 -19.13 -11.07 10.63
CA LYS A 193 -17.65 -10.99 10.64
C LYS A 193 -16.94 -12.06 9.78
N ASP A 194 -17.60 -12.54 8.73
CA ASP A 194 -17.07 -13.46 7.75
C ASP A 194 -15.81 -12.89 7.13
N ILE A 195 -14.77 -13.73 7.16
CA ILE A 195 -13.43 -13.40 6.67
C ILE A 195 -13.42 -13.02 5.19
N ASP A 196 -14.38 -13.53 4.42
CA ASP A 196 -14.44 -13.39 2.96
C ASP A 196 -15.27 -12.18 2.48
N CYS A 197 -15.79 -11.35 3.40
CA CYS A 197 -16.52 -10.14 3.04
C CYS A 197 -15.57 -9.08 2.43
N PRO A 198 -15.78 -8.63 1.17
CA PRO A 198 -14.95 -7.60 0.53
C PRO A 198 -14.92 -6.26 1.30
N GLU A 199 -16.00 -5.95 2.01
CA GLU A 199 -16.19 -4.74 2.80
C GLU A 199 -15.51 -4.81 4.18
N ARG A 200 -14.96 -5.97 4.58
CA ARG A 200 -14.39 -6.17 5.92
C ARG A 200 -13.32 -5.15 6.28
N LEU A 201 -12.38 -4.89 5.37
CA LEU A 201 -11.29 -3.94 5.61
C LEU A 201 -11.82 -2.50 5.82
N PRO A 202 -12.70 -1.95 4.95
CA PRO A 202 -13.41 -0.71 5.23
C PRO A 202 -14.12 -0.68 6.60
N TRP A 203 -14.76 -1.79 7.02
CA TRP A 203 -15.40 -1.87 8.33
C TRP A 203 -14.40 -1.76 9.49
N GLN A 204 -13.24 -2.40 9.40
CA GLN A 204 -12.17 -2.26 10.40
C GLN A 204 -11.62 -0.83 10.46
N ILE A 205 -11.50 -0.17 9.31
CA ILE A 205 -11.07 1.24 9.24
C ILE A 205 -12.12 2.13 9.90
N ALA A 206 -13.41 1.88 9.67
CA ALA A 206 -14.49 2.65 10.29
C ALA A 206 -14.51 2.52 11.82
N GLU A 207 -14.25 1.33 12.35
CA GLU A 207 -14.16 1.09 13.80
C GLU A 207 -13.11 2.01 14.44
N ILE A 208 -11.89 2.05 13.88
CA ILE A 208 -10.80 2.89 14.41
C ILE A 208 -11.10 4.37 14.16
N TRP A 209 -11.64 4.70 13.00
CA TRP A 209 -11.99 6.07 12.63
C TRP A 209 -13.00 6.68 13.61
N PHE A 210 -14.05 5.93 13.96
CA PHE A 210 -15.06 6.40 14.91
C PHE A 210 -14.58 6.31 16.36
N SER A 211 -13.67 5.40 16.72
CA SER A 211 -13.08 5.40 18.07
C SER A 211 -12.16 6.59 18.31
N ASP A 212 -11.44 7.04 17.29
CA ASP A 212 -10.50 8.16 17.39
C ASP A 212 -11.21 9.53 17.37
N MET A 213 -12.46 9.59 16.89
CA MET A 213 -13.25 10.81 16.90
C MET A 213 -13.95 11.05 18.24
N SER A 214 -13.55 12.12 18.93
CA SER A 214 -14.40 12.71 19.96
C SER A 214 -15.59 13.45 19.32
N GLU A 215 -16.78 13.36 19.91
CA GLU A 215 -18.00 14.04 19.44
C GLU A 215 -17.81 15.54 19.16
N LYS A 216 -16.88 16.20 19.86
CA LYS A 216 -16.68 17.67 19.79
C LYS A 216 -16.05 18.20 18.50
N ASN A 217 -15.49 17.35 17.62
CA ASN A 217 -14.79 17.79 16.39
C ASN A 217 -15.40 17.26 15.08
N VAL A 218 -16.46 16.45 15.14
CA VAL A 218 -17.00 15.74 13.97
C VAL A 218 -17.53 16.71 12.92
N GLU A 219 -18.37 17.68 13.31
CA GLU A 219 -18.98 18.63 12.36
C GLU A 219 -17.94 19.50 11.64
N GLN A 220 -16.92 19.98 12.37
CA GLN A 220 -15.86 20.79 11.79
C GLN A 220 -15.00 19.95 10.83
N LEU A 221 -14.72 18.69 11.17
CA LEU A 221 -14.00 17.78 10.29
C LEU A 221 -14.80 17.44 9.04
N GLN A 222 -16.11 17.20 9.15
CA GLN A 222 -17.01 17.02 8.02
C GLN A 222 -16.98 18.21 7.07
N LYS A 223 -17.01 19.43 7.61
CA LYS A 223 -16.89 20.66 6.84
C LYS A 223 -15.53 20.78 6.15
N ASP A 224 -14.44 20.51 6.87
CA ASP A 224 -13.08 20.58 6.33
C ASP A 224 -12.81 19.51 5.25
N LEU A 225 -13.51 18.37 5.31
CA LEU A 225 -13.43 17.28 4.34
C LEU A 225 -14.52 17.33 3.27
N THR A 226 -15.38 18.34 3.28
CA THR A 226 -16.30 18.57 2.17
C THR A 226 -15.47 18.83 0.92
N ASP A 227 -15.68 18.04 -0.13
CA ASP A 227 -14.92 18.05 -1.40
C ASP A 227 -13.48 17.54 -1.33
N PHE A 228 -13.04 17.03 -0.19
CA PHE A 228 -11.70 16.46 -0.03
C PHE A 228 -11.75 14.98 0.40
N THR A 229 -10.71 14.25 0.00
CA THR A 229 -10.42 12.90 0.46
C THR A 229 -9.11 12.91 1.23
N LEU A 230 -9.15 12.47 2.48
CA LEU A 230 -7.97 12.08 3.23
C LEU A 230 -7.53 10.69 2.82
N VAL A 231 -6.22 10.52 2.62
CA VAL A 231 -5.61 9.25 2.26
C VAL A 231 -4.58 8.88 3.32
N GLY A 232 -4.61 7.62 3.71
CA GLY A 232 -3.69 7.07 4.70
C GLY A 232 -3.42 5.59 4.52
N GLU A 233 -2.66 5.05 5.48
CA GLU A 233 -2.33 3.64 5.61
C GLU A 233 -2.86 3.10 6.94
N PHE A 234 -3.64 2.01 6.86
CA PHE A 234 -4.13 1.29 8.03
C PHE A 234 -3.07 0.26 8.40
N VAL A 235 -2.41 0.49 9.53
CA VAL A 235 -1.32 -0.36 10.01
C VAL A 235 -1.80 -1.30 11.11
N HIS A 236 -1.08 -2.41 11.29
CA HIS A 236 -1.43 -3.48 12.22
C HIS A 236 -2.83 -4.07 11.98
N ASN A 237 -3.08 -4.62 10.77
CA ASN A 237 -4.31 -5.36 10.55
C ASN A 237 -4.25 -6.70 11.34
N PRO A 238 -5.17 -6.98 12.29
CA PRO A 238 -5.12 -8.18 13.14
C PRO A 238 -5.25 -9.51 12.37
N TYR A 239 -5.62 -9.45 11.10
CA TYR A 239 -5.79 -10.61 10.23
C TYR A 239 -4.72 -10.71 9.14
N PHE A 240 -4.01 -9.63 8.85
CA PHE A 240 -3.00 -9.56 7.79
C PHE A 240 -1.78 -8.81 8.30
N VAL A 241 -0.69 -9.54 8.54
CA VAL A 241 0.59 -8.92 8.89
C VAL A 241 1.39 -8.73 7.61
N HIS A 242 1.82 -7.49 7.39
CA HIS A 242 2.74 -7.16 6.32
C HIS A 242 4.17 -7.54 6.73
N ILE A 243 5.20 -6.89 6.18
CA ILE A 243 6.59 -7.18 6.53
C ILE A 243 6.99 -6.40 7.78
N ILE A 244 6.44 -5.20 7.98
CA ILE A 244 6.71 -4.39 9.16
C ILE A 244 5.68 -4.73 10.24
N GLU A 245 6.18 -5.03 11.44
CA GLU A 245 5.35 -5.23 12.61
C GLU A 245 5.07 -3.88 13.30
N TYR A 246 3.80 -3.67 13.61
CA TYR A 246 3.30 -2.51 14.32
C TYR A 246 2.79 -2.96 15.68
N GLN A 247 2.75 -2.07 16.68
CA GLN A 247 2.34 -2.46 18.04
C GLN A 247 0.81 -2.52 18.21
N GLN A 248 0.07 -1.67 17.50
CA GLN A 248 -1.39 -1.56 17.62
C GLN A 248 -2.03 -1.08 16.31
N PRO A 249 -3.32 -1.38 16.08
CA PRO A 249 -4.11 -0.82 14.98
C PRO A 249 -4.05 0.71 14.98
N ALA A 250 -3.77 1.32 13.83
CA ALA A 250 -3.78 2.78 13.71
C ALA A 250 -4.03 3.24 12.27
N LEU A 251 -4.64 4.41 12.13
CA LEU A 251 -4.84 5.09 10.85
C LEU A 251 -3.79 6.21 10.70
N LYS A 252 -2.85 6.03 9.78
CA LYS A 252 -1.78 7.03 9.52
C LYS A 252 -2.00 7.76 8.21
N PHE A 253 -2.35 9.03 8.28
CA PHE A 253 -2.62 9.86 7.10
C PHE A 253 -1.33 10.37 6.46
N PHE A 254 -1.35 10.56 5.14
CA PHE A 254 -0.21 11.07 4.38
C PHE A 254 -0.54 12.05 3.25
N ALA A 255 -1.79 12.08 2.77
CA ALA A 255 -2.20 13.00 1.71
C ALA A 255 -3.64 13.49 1.89
N LEU A 256 -3.90 14.67 1.30
CA LEU A 256 -5.21 15.28 1.15
C LEU A 256 -5.43 15.56 -0.34
N ILE A 257 -6.60 15.20 -0.86
CA ILE A 257 -6.89 15.26 -2.29
C ILE A 257 -8.20 16.02 -2.49
N ASN A 258 -8.17 17.06 -3.33
CA ASN A 258 -9.40 17.70 -3.79
C ASN A 258 -10.09 16.80 -4.82
N ASN A 259 -11.37 16.52 -4.60
CA ASN A 259 -12.14 15.60 -5.44
C ASN A 259 -12.41 16.15 -6.85
N HIS A 260 -12.42 17.48 -7.02
CA HIS A 260 -12.83 18.16 -8.25
C HIS A 260 -11.65 18.61 -9.13
N GLN A 261 -10.44 18.65 -8.57
CA GLN A 261 -9.25 19.15 -9.27
C GLN A 261 -8.44 18.01 -9.92
N ARG A 262 -7.83 18.27 -11.09
CA ARG A 262 -6.96 17.31 -11.79
C ARG A 262 -5.63 16.98 -11.09
N ASN A 263 -5.18 17.83 -10.16
CA ASN A 263 -3.91 17.68 -9.45
C ASN A 263 -3.77 16.34 -8.72
N PHE A 264 -2.54 15.93 -8.42
CA PHE A 264 -2.27 14.69 -7.69
C PHE A 264 -2.77 14.75 -6.25
N CYS A 265 -2.43 15.81 -5.53
CA CYS A 265 -2.86 16.06 -4.17
C CYS A 265 -2.61 17.52 -3.79
N CYS A 266 -3.20 17.94 -2.66
CA CYS A 266 -2.85 19.16 -1.97
C CYS A 266 -1.41 19.09 -1.45
N HIS A 267 -0.80 20.24 -1.14
CA HIS A 267 0.51 20.24 -0.51
C HIS A 267 0.46 19.48 0.82
N THR A 268 1.44 18.61 1.08
CA THR A 268 1.48 17.75 2.27
C THR A 268 1.41 18.53 3.60
N LEU A 269 1.92 19.77 3.66
CA LEU A 269 1.76 20.66 4.81
C LEU A 269 0.29 20.97 5.13
N GLN A 270 -0.56 21.08 4.11
CA GLN A 270 -2.00 21.27 4.30
C GLN A 270 -2.65 20.02 4.89
N ALA A 271 -2.26 18.84 4.39
CA ALA A 271 -2.73 17.56 4.93
C ALA A 271 -2.26 17.35 6.38
N GLU A 272 -1.00 17.66 6.68
CA GLU A 272 -0.43 17.59 8.03
C GLU A 272 -1.12 18.59 8.98
N HIS A 273 -1.36 19.83 8.52
CA HIS A 273 -2.07 20.83 9.31
C HIS A 273 -3.51 20.40 9.63
N LEU A 274 -4.23 19.86 8.65
CA LEU A 274 -5.57 19.33 8.84
C LEU A 274 -5.58 18.13 9.79
N ALA A 275 -4.62 17.21 9.66
CA ALA A 275 -4.48 16.09 10.58
C ALA A 275 -4.22 16.58 12.02
N ASN A 276 -3.27 17.50 12.21
CA ASN A 276 -2.96 18.07 13.52
C ASN A 276 -4.14 18.83 14.14
N LYS A 277 -4.89 19.59 13.33
CA LYS A 277 -6.10 20.31 13.78
C LYS A 277 -7.13 19.36 14.41
N HIS A 278 -7.21 18.13 13.91
CA HIS A 278 -8.19 17.12 14.32
C HIS A 278 -7.58 15.97 15.14
N ASN A 279 -6.34 16.13 15.63
CA ASN A 279 -5.61 15.11 16.39
C ASN A 279 -5.46 13.76 15.67
N LEU A 280 -5.41 13.78 14.34
CA LEU A 280 -5.20 12.58 13.51
C LEU A 280 -3.70 12.30 13.37
N GLN A 281 -3.33 11.02 13.32
CA GLN A 281 -1.92 10.64 13.13
C GLN A 281 -1.48 10.90 11.68
N PHE A 282 -0.34 11.58 11.52
CA PHE A 282 0.25 11.86 10.21
C PHE A 282 1.63 11.21 10.08
N VAL A 283 1.99 10.77 8.87
CA VAL A 283 3.29 10.15 8.62
C VAL A 283 4.45 11.14 8.82
N LYS A 284 5.60 10.62 9.25
CA LYS A 284 6.80 11.44 9.42
C LYS A 284 7.22 12.04 8.08
N THR A 285 7.44 13.35 8.08
CA THR A 285 7.73 14.12 6.87
C THR A 285 9.01 14.94 7.01
N LYS A 286 9.79 15.05 5.92
CA LYS A 286 10.97 15.90 5.79
C LYS A 286 10.85 16.75 4.53
N TYR A 287 11.38 17.97 4.59
CA TYR A 287 11.32 18.93 3.49
C TYR A 287 12.73 19.30 3.05
N MET A 288 12.93 19.39 1.74
CA MET A 288 14.14 19.89 1.10
C MET A 288 13.73 20.78 -0.07
N GLN A 289 14.58 21.72 -0.45
CA GLN A 289 14.29 22.63 -1.55
C GLN A 289 15.41 22.57 -2.58
N ALA A 290 15.02 22.57 -3.85
CA ALA A 290 15.92 22.66 -4.98
C ALA A 290 15.54 23.87 -5.84
N ASN A 291 16.48 24.77 -6.07
CA ASN A 291 16.33 25.93 -6.96
C ASN A 291 16.99 25.71 -8.33
N THR A 292 17.75 24.63 -8.50
CA THR A 292 18.37 24.26 -9.78
C THR A 292 18.24 22.76 -10.02
N LYS A 293 18.35 22.35 -11.28
CA LYS A 293 18.33 20.92 -11.66
C LYS A 293 19.43 20.12 -10.94
N ILE A 294 20.64 20.66 -10.87
CA ILE A 294 21.78 20.00 -10.23
C ILE A 294 21.49 19.72 -8.74
N ILE A 295 20.91 20.68 -8.04
CA ILE A 295 20.56 20.52 -6.62
C ILE A 295 19.43 19.48 -6.45
N LEU A 296 18.43 19.48 -7.34
CA LEU A 296 17.37 18.47 -7.33
C LEU A 296 17.95 17.06 -7.51
N ASP A 297 18.77 16.86 -8.55
CA ASP A 297 19.37 15.57 -8.87
C ASP A 297 20.24 15.06 -7.71
N ASN A 298 21.07 15.93 -7.12
CA ASN A 298 21.90 15.60 -5.96
C ASN A 298 21.06 15.19 -4.73
N HIS A 299 19.96 15.90 -4.47
CA HIS A 299 19.06 15.53 -3.37
C HIS A 299 18.40 14.17 -3.63
N LEU A 300 17.86 13.94 -4.82
CA LEU A 300 17.21 12.68 -5.18
C LEU A 300 18.18 11.49 -5.12
N GLN A 301 19.40 11.66 -5.63
CA GLN A 301 20.44 10.63 -5.56
C GLN A 301 20.80 10.31 -4.11
N ARG A 302 21.06 11.32 -3.28
CA ARG A 302 21.38 11.11 -1.86
C ARG A 302 20.25 10.40 -1.11
N ILE A 303 18.99 10.77 -1.39
CA ILE A 303 17.84 10.07 -0.77
C ILE A 303 17.79 8.62 -1.24
N TYR A 304 17.98 8.38 -2.55
CA TYR A 304 17.96 7.04 -3.12
C TYR A 304 19.00 6.12 -2.49
N GLU A 305 20.26 6.52 -2.47
CA GLU A 305 21.37 5.75 -1.90
C GLU A 305 21.13 5.48 -0.40
N ASN A 306 20.77 6.52 0.36
CA ASN A 306 20.51 6.39 1.79
C ASN A 306 19.37 5.44 2.12
N ILE A 307 18.27 5.48 1.34
CA ILE A 307 17.09 4.64 1.62
C ILE A 307 17.32 3.21 1.14
N LYS A 308 17.94 2.99 -0.03
CA LYS A 308 18.15 1.64 -0.58
C LYS A 308 18.95 0.74 0.37
N GLN A 309 19.99 1.29 0.99
CA GLN A 309 20.87 0.58 1.93
C GLN A 309 20.41 0.69 3.40
N SER A 310 19.32 1.41 3.67
CA SER A 310 18.85 1.55 5.05
C SER A 310 18.18 0.25 5.52
N PRO A 311 18.46 -0.20 6.75
CA PRO A 311 17.79 -1.37 7.28
C PRO A 311 16.29 -1.10 7.51
N LEU A 312 15.48 -2.16 7.46
CA LEU A 312 14.05 -2.17 7.75
C LEU A 312 13.72 -1.52 9.09
N SER A 313 14.57 -1.71 10.09
CA SER A 313 14.38 -1.13 11.44
C SER A 313 14.44 0.40 11.47
N VAL A 314 15.07 1.02 10.46
CA VAL A 314 15.25 2.48 10.37
C VAL A 314 14.29 3.08 9.36
N SER A 315 14.26 2.56 8.13
CA SER A 315 13.47 3.14 7.03
C SER A 315 12.18 2.39 6.73
N GLY A 316 11.91 1.27 7.41
CA GLY A 316 10.75 0.44 7.12
C GLY A 316 10.73 -0.01 5.67
N GLU A 317 9.59 0.12 5.01
CA GLU A 317 9.43 -0.22 3.58
C GLU A 317 10.23 0.72 2.69
N GLY A 318 10.42 1.96 3.14
CA GLY A 318 11.12 3.01 2.41
C GLY A 318 10.42 4.35 2.55
N VAL A 319 10.41 5.15 1.48
CA VAL A 319 9.84 6.50 1.47
C VAL A 319 9.03 6.78 0.21
N VAL A 320 8.05 7.67 0.36
CA VAL A 320 7.34 8.30 -0.75
C VAL A 320 7.86 9.72 -0.91
N LEU A 321 8.19 10.09 -2.15
CA LEU A 321 8.66 11.41 -2.52
C LEU A 321 7.58 12.14 -3.30
N TYR A 322 7.31 13.36 -2.88
CA TYR A 322 6.46 14.29 -3.61
C TYR A 322 7.32 15.47 -4.05
N LEU A 323 7.20 15.85 -5.32
CA LEU A 323 7.80 17.06 -5.83
C LEU A 323 6.71 18.11 -6.00
N PHE A 324 6.85 19.23 -5.32
CA PHE A 324 5.94 20.37 -5.41
C PHE A 324 6.67 21.58 -5.99
N ASN A 325 5.96 22.44 -6.69
CA ASN A 325 6.33 23.86 -6.75
C ASN A 325 5.33 24.67 -5.90
N GLU A 326 5.35 25.99 -6.02
CA GLU A 326 4.39 26.86 -5.30
C GLU A 326 2.93 26.67 -5.74
N PHE A 327 2.68 26.04 -6.89
CA PHE A 327 1.35 25.92 -7.49
C PHE A 327 0.72 24.54 -7.28
N GLU A 328 1.50 23.46 -7.39
CA GLU A 328 0.95 22.11 -7.47
C GLU A 328 1.95 20.99 -7.14
N CYS A 329 1.42 19.78 -7.04
CA CYS A 329 2.20 18.54 -6.98
C CYS A 329 2.61 18.14 -8.40
N LEU A 330 3.90 18.25 -8.71
CA LEU A 330 4.50 17.97 -10.01
C LEU A 330 4.68 16.48 -10.27
N SER A 331 5.01 15.71 -9.22
CA SER A 331 5.18 14.26 -9.31
C SER A 331 5.15 13.57 -7.96
N ILE A 332 4.90 12.26 -8.01
CA ILE A 332 4.97 11.35 -6.86
C ILE A 332 5.78 10.14 -7.28
N SER A 333 6.73 9.73 -6.44
CA SER A 333 7.52 8.52 -6.62
C SER A 333 7.76 7.85 -5.27
N LYS A 334 8.31 6.64 -5.28
CA LYS A 334 8.68 5.92 -4.06
C LYS A 334 10.05 5.30 -4.19
N ILE A 335 10.68 5.04 -3.06
CA ILE A 335 11.95 4.31 -2.99
C ILE A 335 11.79 3.28 -1.89
N LYS A 336 12.04 2.02 -2.21
CA LYS A 336 12.00 0.93 -1.23
C LYS A 336 13.40 0.52 -0.78
N THR A 337 13.52 0.10 0.46
CA THR A 337 14.76 -0.53 0.97
C THR A 337 15.00 -1.87 0.27
N ILE A 338 16.25 -2.25 0.05
CA ILE A 338 16.57 -3.55 -0.58
C ILE A 338 16.10 -4.70 0.33
N GLU A 339 16.33 -4.57 1.64
CA GLU A 339 15.91 -5.56 2.64
C GLU A 339 14.40 -5.83 2.57
N TYR A 340 13.56 -4.79 2.45
CA TYR A 340 12.12 -4.97 2.25
C TYR A 340 11.79 -5.76 0.98
N GLU A 341 12.43 -5.41 -0.14
CA GLU A 341 12.19 -6.07 -1.42
C GLU A 341 12.57 -7.55 -1.37
N GLN A 342 13.66 -7.89 -0.69
CA GLN A 342 14.08 -9.27 -0.47
C GLN A 342 13.09 -10.05 0.38
N HIS A 343 12.60 -9.50 1.50
CA HIS A 343 11.58 -10.13 2.32
C HIS A 343 10.29 -10.36 1.53
N LYS A 344 9.88 -9.37 0.72
CA LYS A 344 8.69 -9.48 -0.14
C LYS A 344 8.85 -10.59 -1.18
N LEU A 345 10.00 -10.63 -1.86
CA LEU A 345 10.33 -11.64 -2.86
C LEU A 345 10.37 -13.04 -2.23
N PHE A 346 11.07 -13.18 -1.11
CA PHE A 346 11.17 -14.45 -0.38
C PHE A 346 9.78 -14.95 0.06
N ARG A 347 8.96 -14.10 0.68
CA ARG A 347 7.59 -14.44 1.09
C ARG A 347 6.73 -14.90 -0.09
N GLN A 348 6.88 -14.26 -1.26
CA GLN A 348 6.18 -14.65 -2.48
C GLN A 348 6.61 -16.05 -2.95
N LYS A 349 7.92 -16.31 -3.05
CA LYS A 349 8.46 -17.62 -3.47
C LYS A 349 8.06 -18.73 -2.50
N LEU A 350 8.19 -18.48 -1.20
CA LEU A 350 7.76 -19.35 -0.12
C LEU A 350 6.26 -19.70 -0.22
N THR A 351 5.42 -18.69 -0.37
CA THR A 351 3.96 -18.87 -0.54
C THR A 351 3.62 -19.68 -1.78
N THR A 352 4.35 -19.45 -2.88
CA THR A 352 4.12 -20.12 -4.16
C THR A 352 4.50 -21.58 -4.07
N LEU A 353 5.67 -21.88 -3.48
CA LEU A 353 6.15 -23.23 -3.21
C LEU A 353 5.13 -24.04 -2.40
N ILE A 354 4.55 -23.44 -1.35
CA ILE A 354 3.54 -24.10 -0.51
C ILE A 354 2.24 -24.39 -1.29
N LYS A 355 1.81 -23.47 -2.16
CA LYS A 355 0.53 -23.61 -2.91
C LYS A 355 0.62 -24.54 -4.12
N GLN A 356 1.69 -24.43 -4.90
CA GLN A 356 1.76 -25.04 -6.22
C GLN A 356 2.36 -26.44 -6.23
N TYR A 357 3.00 -26.87 -5.13
CA TYR A 357 3.59 -28.21 -4.94
C TYR A 357 4.10 -28.81 -6.26
N GLN A 358 5.24 -28.34 -6.75
CA GLN A 358 5.86 -28.89 -7.96
C GLN A 358 6.86 -29.98 -7.60
N GLU A 359 6.85 -31.09 -8.35
CA GLU A 359 7.74 -32.24 -8.12
C GLU A 359 9.20 -31.96 -8.49
N THR A 360 9.48 -30.89 -9.25
CA THR A 360 10.84 -30.53 -9.67
C THR A 360 11.56 -29.75 -8.57
N LEU A 361 12.58 -30.38 -7.96
CA LEU A 361 13.34 -29.88 -6.80
C LEU A 361 14.12 -28.56 -7.00
N LEU A 362 14.27 -28.05 -8.23
CA LEU A 362 15.30 -27.05 -8.57
C LEU A 362 14.79 -25.68 -9.05
N SER A 363 13.48 -25.42 -9.13
CA SER A 363 13.01 -24.19 -9.80
C SER A 363 12.89 -22.94 -8.92
N TYR A 364 12.51 -23.05 -7.65
CA TYR A 364 12.13 -21.87 -6.84
C TYR A 364 13.31 -21.21 -6.11
N ALA A 365 14.23 -22.00 -5.57
CA ALA A 365 15.42 -21.49 -4.88
C ALA A 365 16.37 -20.79 -5.86
N ASP A 366 16.63 -21.40 -7.02
CA ASP A 366 17.46 -20.82 -8.08
C ASP A 366 16.82 -19.52 -8.62
N ALA A 367 15.51 -19.53 -8.88
CA ALA A 367 14.79 -18.33 -9.30
C ALA A 367 14.80 -17.23 -8.22
N TYR A 368 14.70 -17.59 -6.94
CA TYR A 368 14.86 -16.63 -5.84
C TYR A 368 16.27 -16.03 -5.83
N GLN A 369 17.30 -16.88 -5.88
CA GLN A 369 18.69 -16.43 -5.82
C GLN A 369 19.02 -15.49 -6.98
N GLN A 370 18.60 -15.83 -8.20
CA GLN A 370 18.78 -14.98 -9.37
C GLN A 370 18.07 -13.62 -9.18
N GLU A 371 16.77 -13.62 -8.90
CA GLU A 371 15.99 -12.38 -8.73
C GLU A 371 16.49 -11.54 -7.53
N ALA A 372 16.96 -12.17 -6.46
CA ALA A 372 17.48 -11.48 -5.29
C ALA A 372 18.88 -10.90 -5.52
N ASN A 373 19.72 -11.57 -6.30
CA ASN A 373 21.01 -11.03 -6.74
C ASN A 373 20.82 -9.83 -7.68
N ASP A 374 19.83 -9.89 -8.58
CA ASP A 374 19.47 -8.76 -9.45
C ASP A 374 19.00 -7.52 -8.66
N LEU A 375 18.41 -7.72 -7.49
CA LEU A 375 18.06 -6.65 -6.54
C LEU A 375 19.28 -6.12 -5.78
N ASN A 376 20.29 -6.97 -5.53
CA ASN A 376 21.48 -6.61 -4.78
C ASN A 376 22.53 -5.92 -5.67
N GLN A 377 22.21 -4.72 -6.12
CA GLN A 377 23.10 -3.89 -6.97
C GLN A 377 24.35 -3.39 -6.24
N TYR A 378 24.39 -3.52 -4.91
CA TYR A 378 25.51 -3.14 -4.07
C TYR A 378 26.13 -4.44 -3.55
N GLU A 379 27.46 -4.58 -3.58
CA GLU A 379 28.17 -5.75 -3.02
C GLU A 379 28.14 -5.75 -1.48
N ASP A 380 26.94 -5.75 -0.91
CA ASP A 380 26.69 -5.76 0.52
C ASP A 380 26.74 -7.20 1.04
N ARG A 381 27.63 -7.43 2.01
CA ARG A 381 27.85 -8.75 2.62
C ARG A 381 26.66 -9.25 3.43
N ASP A 382 25.97 -8.36 4.13
CA ASP A 382 24.83 -8.74 4.97
C ASP A 382 23.64 -9.13 4.10
N ILE A 383 23.45 -8.40 2.99
CA ILE A 383 22.45 -8.73 1.98
C ILE A 383 22.79 -10.06 1.31
N THR A 384 24.04 -10.27 0.90
CA THR A 384 24.49 -11.53 0.29
C THR A 384 24.24 -12.72 1.21
N ARG A 385 24.60 -12.60 2.49
CA ARG A 385 24.35 -13.64 3.50
C ARG A 385 22.85 -13.92 3.68
N THR A 386 22.02 -12.88 3.63
CA THR A 386 20.55 -13.02 3.69
C THR A 386 20.01 -13.82 2.51
N ILE A 387 20.52 -13.55 1.30
CA ILE A 387 20.16 -14.32 0.09
C ILE A 387 20.54 -15.79 0.26
N GLU A 388 21.75 -16.09 0.72
CA GLU A 388 22.22 -17.47 0.94
C GLU A 388 21.33 -18.22 1.94
N ILE A 389 21.03 -17.60 3.09
CA ILE A 389 20.14 -18.18 4.11
C ILE A 389 18.75 -18.46 3.52
N ASN A 390 18.19 -17.50 2.77
CA ASN A 390 16.87 -17.62 2.19
C ASN A 390 16.79 -18.70 1.12
N THR A 391 17.78 -18.78 0.24
CA THR A 391 17.91 -19.85 -0.74
C THR A 391 17.95 -21.21 -0.05
N HIS A 392 18.73 -21.34 1.03
CA HIS A 392 18.82 -22.57 1.80
C HIS A 392 17.50 -22.97 2.48
N ILE A 393 16.75 -21.99 3.02
CA ILE A 393 15.42 -22.24 3.61
C ILE A 393 14.45 -22.74 2.54
N LEU A 394 14.44 -22.14 1.34
CA LEU A 394 13.58 -22.58 0.24
C LEU A 394 13.90 -24.01 -0.20
N MET A 395 15.18 -24.34 -0.38
CA MET A 395 15.63 -25.69 -0.72
C MET A 395 15.21 -26.71 0.35
N SER A 396 15.43 -26.38 1.63
CA SER A 396 15.06 -27.24 2.76
C SER A 396 13.56 -27.49 2.82
N LEU A 397 12.74 -26.44 2.62
CA LEU A 397 11.29 -26.58 2.61
C LEU A 397 10.81 -27.42 1.44
N GLN A 398 11.36 -27.15 0.25
CA GLN A 398 10.99 -27.86 -0.97
C GLN A 398 11.28 -29.36 -0.83
N TYR A 399 12.48 -29.71 -0.35
CA TYR A 399 12.82 -31.09 -0.01
C TYR A 399 11.82 -31.67 0.99
N TYR A 400 11.51 -30.94 2.07
CA TYR A 400 10.62 -31.43 3.12
C TYR A 400 9.20 -31.71 2.62
N LEU A 401 8.63 -30.80 1.83
CA LEU A 401 7.31 -30.96 1.24
C LEU A 401 7.27 -32.14 0.27
N ILE A 402 8.30 -32.31 -0.57
CA ILE A 402 8.35 -33.36 -1.60
C ILE A 402 8.63 -34.74 -1.00
N LYS A 403 9.59 -34.84 -0.06
CA LYS A 403 10.12 -36.12 0.43
C LYS A 403 9.46 -36.58 1.73
N VAL A 404 9.05 -35.66 2.60
CA VAL A 404 8.60 -36.00 3.97
C VAL A 404 7.09 -35.83 4.14
N LYS A 405 6.53 -34.74 3.62
CA LYS A 405 5.11 -34.37 3.79
C LYS A 405 4.33 -34.45 2.47
N GLN A 406 4.71 -35.38 1.60
CA GLN A 406 4.09 -35.54 0.29
C GLN A 406 2.56 -35.62 0.45
N LYS A 407 1.84 -34.66 -0.14
CA LYS A 407 0.36 -34.54 -0.13
C LYS A 407 -0.30 -34.28 1.25
N ASP A 408 0.43 -33.85 2.28
CA ASP A 408 -0.19 -33.40 3.56
C ASP A 408 -0.79 -31.99 3.42
N LEU A 409 -2.02 -31.93 2.89
CA LEU A 409 -2.73 -30.68 2.63
C LEU A 409 -2.96 -29.85 3.91
N TYR A 410 -3.16 -30.51 5.05
CA TYR A 410 -3.37 -29.82 6.32
C TYR A 410 -2.10 -29.13 6.80
N TYR A 411 -0.95 -29.83 6.73
CA TYR A 411 0.34 -29.22 7.02
C TYR A 411 0.63 -28.02 6.10
N GLN A 412 0.38 -28.16 4.80
CA GLN A 412 0.54 -27.06 3.83
C GLN A 412 -0.36 -25.86 4.18
N GLU A 413 -1.61 -26.09 4.58
CA GLU A 413 -2.52 -25.03 5.00
C GLU A 413 -2.02 -24.29 6.25
N GLN A 414 -1.53 -25.02 7.27
CA GLN A 414 -0.97 -24.39 8.48
C GLN A 414 0.31 -23.61 8.17
N LEU A 415 1.19 -24.17 7.35
CA LEU A 415 2.41 -23.50 6.93
C LEU A 415 2.09 -22.24 6.11
N TYR A 416 1.10 -22.30 5.22
CA TYR A 416 0.60 -21.14 4.50
C TYR A 416 0.06 -20.07 5.45
N LYS A 417 -0.71 -20.45 6.48
CA LYS A 417 -1.19 -19.52 7.51
C LYS A 417 -0.03 -18.85 8.25
N LEU A 418 1.02 -19.59 8.62
CA LEU A 418 2.21 -19.02 9.25
C LEU A 418 2.93 -18.04 8.31
N CYS A 419 3.15 -18.42 7.05
CA CYS A 419 3.83 -17.57 6.06
C CYS A 419 3.01 -16.35 5.63
N SER A 420 1.69 -16.40 5.74
CA SER A 420 0.79 -15.30 5.35
C SER A 420 0.42 -14.39 6.51
N LYS A 421 0.17 -14.94 7.70
CA LYS A 421 -0.28 -14.17 8.88
C LYS A 421 0.84 -13.84 9.85
N TYR A 422 1.87 -14.68 9.97
CA TYR A 422 2.93 -14.54 10.97
C TYR A 422 4.33 -14.54 10.33
N TYR A 423 4.42 -13.98 9.12
CA TYR A 423 5.61 -14.09 8.26
C TYR A 423 6.91 -13.77 8.98
N MET A 424 7.03 -12.60 9.63
CA MET A 424 8.28 -12.19 10.29
C MET A 424 8.62 -13.06 11.50
N GLN A 425 7.63 -13.44 12.29
CA GLN A 425 7.84 -14.33 13.45
C GLN A 425 8.32 -15.70 12.98
N PHE A 426 7.68 -16.26 11.95
CA PHE A 426 8.07 -17.50 11.31
C PHE A 426 9.49 -17.41 10.70
N TYR A 427 9.77 -16.34 9.96
CA TYR A 427 11.07 -16.08 9.34
C TYR A 427 12.19 -16.02 10.39
N ASN A 428 12.03 -15.19 11.42
CA ASN A 428 13.04 -15.01 12.46
C ASN A 428 13.34 -16.33 13.19
N GLN A 429 12.31 -17.12 13.49
CA GLN A 429 12.49 -18.44 14.11
C GLN A 429 13.26 -19.40 13.20
N ILE A 430 12.97 -19.43 11.91
CA ILE A 430 13.68 -20.29 10.97
C ILE A 430 15.14 -19.84 10.82
N VAL A 431 15.40 -18.55 10.64
CA VAL A 431 16.76 -18.01 10.55
C VAL A 431 17.57 -18.32 11.81
N GLU A 432 16.95 -18.18 12.98
CA GLU A 432 17.57 -18.54 14.26
C GLU A 432 17.93 -20.03 14.32
N LEU A 433 17.01 -20.92 13.89
CA LEU A 433 17.25 -22.36 13.82
C LEU A 433 18.38 -22.70 12.85
N THR A 434 18.36 -22.13 11.63
CA THR A 434 19.41 -22.32 10.61
C THR A 434 20.78 -21.91 11.15
N THR A 435 20.83 -20.77 11.86
CA THR A 435 22.08 -20.23 12.43
C THR A 435 22.59 -21.10 13.58
N LYS A 436 21.71 -21.50 14.51
CA LYS A 436 22.08 -22.29 15.69
C LYS A 436 22.54 -23.70 15.34
N GLN A 437 21.89 -24.33 14.37
CA GLN A 437 22.17 -25.72 13.98
C GLN A 437 23.36 -25.82 13.01
N ASN A 438 23.96 -24.69 12.60
CA ASN A 438 25.06 -24.63 11.63
C ASN A 438 24.77 -25.49 10.39
N VAL A 439 23.53 -25.38 9.91
CA VAL A 439 22.94 -26.24 8.87
C VAL A 439 23.71 -26.00 7.58
N LYS A 440 24.51 -26.99 7.16
CA LYS A 440 25.32 -26.90 5.93
C LYS A 440 24.72 -27.72 4.79
N ASN A 441 23.87 -28.70 5.11
CA ASN A 441 23.28 -29.60 4.13
C ASN A 441 21.76 -29.71 4.32
N TYR A 442 20.98 -29.29 3.32
CA TYR A 442 19.52 -29.27 3.39
C TYR A 442 18.87 -30.66 3.46
N GLU A 443 19.57 -31.72 3.03
CA GLU A 443 19.06 -33.10 3.07
C GLU A 443 19.26 -33.77 4.44
N GLN A 444 20.41 -33.50 5.09
CA GLN A 444 20.78 -34.12 6.37
C GLN A 444 20.25 -33.34 7.58
N ASP A 445 20.21 -32.01 7.48
CA ASP A 445 19.91 -31.10 8.59
C ASP A 445 18.57 -30.39 8.42
N ASN A 446 17.56 -31.10 7.90
CA ASN A 446 16.30 -30.48 7.47
C ASN A 446 15.63 -29.65 8.59
N ILE A 447 15.71 -28.31 8.46
CA ILE A 447 15.24 -27.33 9.43
C ILE A 447 13.74 -27.54 9.75
N PHE A 448 12.96 -28.01 8.79
CA PHE A 448 11.53 -28.23 8.96
C PHE A 448 11.20 -29.50 9.76
N LYS A 449 12.14 -30.45 9.90
CA LYS A 449 11.99 -31.56 10.85
C LYS A 449 12.02 -31.06 12.30
N TYR A 450 12.93 -30.13 12.59
CA TYR A 450 13.01 -29.47 13.90
C TYR A 450 11.82 -28.54 14.15
N PHE A 451 11.37 -27.84 13.10
CA PHE A 451 10.14 -27.05 13.14
C PHE A 451 8.94 -27.94 13.51
N ASP A 452 8.78 -29.08 12.82
CA ASP A 452 7.74 -30.05 13.12
C ASP A 452 7.79 -30.52 14.58
N GLN A 453 8.95 -30.92 15.09
CA GLN A 453 9.09 -31.37 16.48
C GLN A 453 8.67 -30.30 17.49
N LYS A 454 9.01 -29.03 17.23
CA LYS A 454 8.64 -27.91 18.09
C LYS A 454 7.15 -27.55 18.01
N TYR A 455 6.50 -27.82 16.88
CA TYR A 455 5.12 -27.43 16.60
C TYR A 455 4.14 -28.60 16.42
N GLN A 456 4.55 -29.84 16.72
CA GLN A 456 3.70 -31.03 16.67
C GLN A 456 2.58 -31.02 17.74
N TYR A 457 2.74 -30.26 18.82
CA TYR A 457 1.79 -30.24 19.95
C TYR A 457 0.42 -29.61 19.62
N PRO A 458 0.32 -28.46 18.92
CA PRO A 458 -0.99 -27.92 18.51
C PRO A 458 -1.66 -28.67 17.35
N LEU A 459 -0.87 -29.32 16.48
CA LEU A 459 -1.35 -30.01 15.27
C LEU A 459 -2.05 -31.33 15.59
N ALA A 460 -1.52 -32.11 16.54
CA ALA A 460 -2.10 -33.39 16.97
C ALA A 460 -3.43 -33.20 17.72
N LEU A 461 -3.50 -32.21 18.62
CA LEU A 461 -4.71 -31.85 19.36
C LEU A 461 -5.84 -31.41 18.42
N LYS A 462 -5.56 -30.54 17.43
CA LYS A 462 -6.57 -30.11 16.46
C LYS A 462 -7.03 -31.22 15.52
N LYS A 463 -6.15 -32.16 15.18
CA LYS A 463 -6.51 -33.34 14.40
C LYS A 463 -7.43 -34.26 15.20
N GLN A 464 -7.15 -34.45 16.50
CA GLN A 464 -8.08 -35.13 17.42
C GLN A 464 -9.41 -34.39 17.57
N GLU A 465 -9.41 -33.05 17.71
CA GLU A 465 -10.65 -32.26 17.78
C GLU A 465 -11.48 -32.32 16.48
N MET A 466 -10.82 -32.32 15.30
CA MET A 466 -11.51 -32.45 14.02
C MET A 466 -12.03 -33.87 13.79
N GLN A 467 -11.29 -34.90 14.20
CA GLN A 467 -11.75 -36.29 14.16
C GLN A 467 -12.93 -36.50 15.11
N GLN A 468 -12.88 -35.97 16.34
CA GLN A 468 -14.00 -35.98 17.27
C GLN A 468 -15.22 -35.22 16.70
N LYS A 469 -15.03 -34.08 16.03
CA LYS A 469 -16.15 -33.35 15.38
C LYS A 469 -16.73 -34.06 14.15
N GLN A 470 -15.97 -34.94 13.51
CA GLN A 470 -16.46 -35.77 12.39
C GLN A 470 -17.15 -37.04 12.89
N GLU A 471 -16.69 -37.63 13.99
CA GLU A 471 -17.36 -38.75 14.67
C GLU A 471 -18.69 -38.31 15.31
N ILE A 472 -18.77 -37.09 15.87
CA ILE A 472 -20.00 -36.53 16.47
C ILE A 472 -21.09 -36.22 15.42
N LYS A 473 -20.82 -36.34 14.11
CA LYS A 473 -21.82 -36.08 13.05
C LYS A 473 -22.47 -37.32 12.44
N ILE A 474 -22.19 -38.53 12.94
CA ILE A 474 -22.72 -39.77 12.35
C ILE A 474 -23.81 -40.44 13.21
N ASP A 475 -23.95 -40.11 14.50
CA ASP A 475 -24.89 -40.83 15.39
C ASP A 475 -26.16 -40.05 15.81
N ASP A 476 -26.40 -38.83 15.30
CA ASP A 476 -27.63 -38.06 15.61
C ASP A 476 -28.69 -38.09 14.49
N PHE A 477 -28.65 -39.10 13.62
CA PHE A 477 -29.73 -39.40 12.66
C PHE A 477 -29.96 -40.92 12.56
N GLU A 478 -30.56 -41.50 13.60
CA GLU A 478 -31.57 -42.56 13.46
C GLU A 478 -32.78 -42.23 14.33
#